data_AF-A0A8S8Y4X3-F1
#
_entry.id   AF-A0A8S8Y4X3-F1
#
_cell.length_a   1.000
_cell.length_b   1.000
_cell.length_c   1.000
_cell.angle_alpha   90.00
_cell.angle_beta   90.00
_cell.angle_gamma   90.00
#
_symmetry.space_group_name_H-M   'P 1'
#
loop_
_entity.id
_entity.type
_entity.pdbx_description
1 polymer ?
#
loop_
_entity_poly.entity_id
_entity_poly.type
_entity_poly.pdbx_seq_one_letter_code
_entity_poly.pdbx_strand_id
1 'polypeptide(L)'
;MRPEDAHASLHLMAERLGERPRKRRTPPRFLQKRSGDLDVGTWAVVLCADVGTADEVFVTTTVDGLPAERGGRLNCLLVPAAVEGVEAAAIARWQRV
;
A
#
# COMPACT_ATOMS: atom_id res chain seq x y z
N MET A 1 -13.40 2.88 5.11
CA MET A 1 -12.72 2.66 3.81
C MET A 1 -12.57 1.17 3.65
N ARG A 2 -13.14 0.60 2.58
CA ARG A 2 -12.95 -0.81 2.24
C ARG A 2 -11.69 -0.98 1.37
N PRO A 3 -11.08 -2.17 1.30
CA PRO A 3 -9.85 -2.38 0.51
C PRO A 3 -9.97 -1.97 -0.97
N GLU A 4 -11.14 -2.17 -1.58
CA GLU A 4 -11.43 -1.74 -2.96
C GLU A 4 -11.41 -0.21 -3.12
N ASP A 5 -11.84 0.53 -2.10
CA ASP A 5 -11.81 1.99 -2.11
C ASP A 5 -10.35 2.49 -2.07
N ALA A 6 -9.47 1.78 -1.34
CA ALA A 6 -8.05 2.08 -1.26
C ALA A 6 -7.33 1.83 -2.60
N HIS A 7 -7.61 0.69 -3.23
CA HIS A 7 -7.12 0.35 -4.57
C HIS A 7 -7.48 1.45 -5.58
N ALA A 8 -8.76 1.79 -5.68
CA ALA A 8 -9.23 2.83 -6.60
C ALA A 8 -8.58 4.20 -6.32
N SER A 9 -8.44 4.56 -5.05
CA SER A 9 -7.84 5.83 -4.64
C SER A 9 -6.35 5.91 -5.00
N LEU A 10 -5.59 4.83 -4.82
CA LEU A 10 -4.16 4.78 -5.13
C LEU A 10 -3.89 4.90 -6.62
N HIS A 11 -4.66 4.18 -7.45
CA HIS A 11 -4.58 4.30 -8.91
C HIS A 11 -4.92 5.72 -9.37
N LEU A 12 -6.01 6.30 -8.87
CA LEU A 12 -6.37 7.69 -9.19
C LEU A 12 -5.26 8.68 -8.75
N MET A 13 -4.65 8.47 -7.58
CA MET A 13 -3.52 9.31 -7.13
C MET A 13 -2.32 9.17 -8.05
N ALA A 14 -2.00 7.97 -8.53
CA ALA A 14 -0.89 7.71 -9.44
C ALA A 14 -1.11 8.40 -10.80
N GLU A 15 -2.31 8.28 -11.38
CA GLU A 15 -2.71 8.98 -12.61
C GLU A 15 -2.51 10.50 -12.45
N ARG A 16 -3.05 11.08 -11.36
CA ARG A 16 -2.95 12.52 -11.09
C ARG A 16 -1.52 12.99 -10.81
N LEU A 17 -0.65 12.11 -10.32
CA LEU A 17 0.77 12.43 -10.16
C LEU A 17 1.50 12.47 -11.52
N GLY A 18 1.11 11.62 -12.47
CA GLY A 18 1.62 11.63 -13.84
C GLY A 18 1.24 12.89 -14.62
N GLU A 19 0.04 13.43 -14.39
CA GLU A 19 -0.46 14.65 -15.05
C GLU A 19 0.17 15.95 -14.51
N ARG A 20 0.81 15.93 -13.33
CA ARG A 20 1.32 17.15 -12.70
C ARG A 20 2.56 17.69 -13.45
N PRO A 21 2.52 18.93 -13.98
CA PRO A 21 3.72 19.53 -14.56
C PRO A 21 4.80 19.64 -13.49
N ARG A 22 6.02 19.20 -13.83
CA ARG A 22 7.21 19.23 -12.95
C ARG A 22 7.56 20.65 -12.52
N LYS A 23 6.83 21.22 -11.56
CA LYS A 23 7.33 22.35 -10.78
C LYS A 23 8.50 21.82 -9.96
N ARG A 24 9.63 22.55 -9.97
CA ARG A 24 10.85 22.30 -9.18
C ARG A 24 10.56 22.23 -7.67
N ARG A 25 9.91 21.17 -7.19
CA ARG A 25 9.92 20.75 -5.79
C ARG A 25 10.74 19.49 -5.77
N THR A 26 11.83 19.49 -5.01
CA THR A 26 12.60 18.29 -4.74
C THR A 26 11.63 17.24 -4.20
N PRO A 27 11.32 16.17 -4.96
CA PRO A 27 10.46 15.13 -4.41
C PRO A 27 11.14 14.55 -3.18
N PRO A 28 10.38 14.09 -2.17
CA PRO A 28 10.95 13.30 -1.08
C PRO A 28 11.84 12.19 -1.67
N ARG A 29 13.00 11.90 -1.05
CA ARG A 29 14.01 10.98 -1.63
C ARG A 29 13.43 9.61 -2.05
N PHE A 30 12.37 9.14 -1.41
CA PHE A 30 11.68 7.89 -1.76
C PHE A 30 10.87 7.94 -3.08
N LEU A 31 10.45 9.13 -3.52
CA LEU A 31 9.76 9.36 -4.80
C LEU A 31 10.72 9.79 -5.92
N GLN A 32 11.96 10.17 -5.57
CA GLN A 32 12.91 10.78 -6.50
C GLN A 32 13.42 9.80 -7.58
N LYS A 33 13.34 8.49 -7.35
CA LYS A 33 13.74 7.44 -8.31
C LYS A 33 12.62 6.93 -9.23
N ARG A 34 11.37 7.35 -9.03
CA ARG A 34 10.19 6.76 -9.70
C ARG A 34 9.40 7.78 -10.53
N SER A 35 10.07 8.72 -11.20
CA SER A 35 9.39 9.71 -12.05
C SER A 35 9.09 9.20 -13.48
N GLY A 36 9.18 7.89 -13.70
CA GLY A 36 8.62 7.19 -14.86
C GLY A 36 7.51 6.28 -14.35
N ASP A 37 6.45 6.15 -15.15
CA ASP A 37 5.26 5.30 -14.99
C ASP A 37 5.18 4.58 -13.64
N LEU A 38 4.49 5.23 -12.68
CA LEU A 38 4.40 4.75 -11.31
C LEU A 38 3.46 3.54 -11.31
N ASP A 39 4.02 2.35 -11.53
CA ASP A 39 3.27 1.10 -11.39
C ASP A 39 2.95 0.88 -9.90
N VAL A 40 1.87 1.51 -9.45
CA VAL A 40 1.39 1.46 -8.07
C VAL A 40 0.78 0.10 -7.75
N GLY A 41 0.27 -0.62 -8.76
CA GLY A 41 -0.39 -1.91 -8.62
C GLY A 41 0.53 -2.98 -8.01
N THR A 42 1.81 -2.94 -8.34
CA THR A 42 2.83 -3.88 -7.84
C THR A 42 3.39 -3.54 -6.46
N TRP A 43 2.98 -2.43 -5.84
CA TRP A 43 3.48 -2.06 -4.53
C TRP A 43 3.00 -3.03 -3.47
N ALA A 44 3.93 -3.61 -2.72
CA ALA A 44 3.61 -4.40 -1.53
C ALA A 44 2.98 -3.49 -0.46
N VAL A 45 1.89 -3.96 0.14
CA VAL A 45 1.14 -3.26 1.18
C VAL A 45 0.73 -4.23 2.28
N VAL A 46 0.55 -3.70 3.49
CA VAL A 46 -0.04 -4.44 4.61
C VAL A 46 -1.38 -3.80 4.95
N LEU A 47 -2.46 -4.58 4.76
CA LEU A 47 -3.79 -4.23 5.24
C LEU A 47 -3.89 -4.66 6.71
N CYS A 48 -4.12 -3.69 7.58
CA CYS A 48 -4.37 -3.91 9.00
C CYS A 48 -5.85 -3.65 9.27
N ALA A 49 -6.59 -4.70 9.62
CA ALA A 49 -8.02 -4.64 9.88
C ALA A 49 -8.30 -4.87 11.37
N ASP A 50 -9.18 -4.04 11.94
CA ASP A 50 -9.74 -4.16 13.29
C ASP A 50 -8.67 -4.34 14.39
N VAL A 51 -7.50 -3.71 14.20
CA VAL A 51 -6.35 -3.74 15.10
C VAL A 51 -6.75 -3.29 16.51
N GLY A 52 -6.32 -4.05 17.53
CA GLY A 52 -6.69 -3.82 18.93
C GLY A 52 -8.06 -4.38 19.32
N THR A 53 -8.71 -5.16 18.45
CA THR A 53 -9.95 -5.89 18.75
C THR A 53 -9.75 -7.40 18.65
N ALA A 54 -10.76 -8.18 19.04
CA ALA A 54 -10.75 -9.63 18.88
C ALA A 54 -10.77 -10.10 17.41
N ASP A 55 -11.16 -9.22 16.49
CA ASP A 55 -11.28 -9.50 15.05
C ASP A 55 -10.03 -9.02 14.27
N GLU A 56 -8.91 -8.76 14.95
CA GLU A 56 -7.68 -8.23 14.33
C GLU A 56 -7.13 -9.17 13.24
N VAL A 57 -6.86 -8.58 12.07
CA VAL A 57 -6.25 -9.30 10.94
C VAL A 57 -5.20 -8.42 10.26
N PHE A 58 -4.04 -9.01 9.97
CA PHE A 58 -3.03 -8.44 9.10
C PHE A 58 -2.90 -9.26 7.84
N VAL A 59 -2.91 -8.61 6.68
CA VAL A 59 -2.69 -9.26 5.38
C VAL A 59 -1.65 -8.48 4.59
N THR A 60 -0.62 -9.18 4.12
CA THR A 60 0.35 -8.66 3.16
C THR A 60 -0.09 -9.05 1.76
N THR A 61 -0.27 -8.06 0.88
CA THR A 61 -0.66 -8.23 -0.51
C THR A 61 -0.03 -7.12 -1.38
N THR A 62 -0.38 -7.04 -2.66
CA THR A 62 -0.07 -5.88 -3.50
C THR A 62 -1.27 -4.93 -3.56
N VAL A 63 -1.09 -3.70 -4.05
CA VAL A 63 -2.21 -2.78 -4.29
C VAL A 63 -3.28 -3.44 -5.16
N ASP A 64 -2.88 -4.14 -6.23
CA ASP A 64 -3.82 -4.86 -7.11
C ASP A 64 -4.45 -6.10 -6.46
N GLY A 65 -3.86 -6.61 -5.38
CA GLY A 65 -4.44 -7.69 -4.58
C GLY A 65 -5.46 -7.21 -3.55
N LEU A 66 -5.53 -5.91 -3.23
CA LEU A 66 -6.47 -5.36 -2.24
C LEU A 66 -7.94 -5.67 -2.52
N PRO A 67 -8.45 -5.64 -3.77
CA PRO A 67 -9.86 -5.96 -4.03
C PRO A 67 -10.28 -7.39 -3.65
N ALA A 68 -9.32 -8.31 -3.50
CA ALA A 68 -9.58 -9.67 -3.01
C ALA A 68 -9.66 -9.76 -1.48
N GLU A 69 -9.29 -8.69 -0.78
CA GLU A 69 -9.31 -8.65 0.68
C GLU A 69 -10.65 -8.20 1.22
N ARG A 70 -11.16 -8.93 2.21
CA ARG A 70 -12.42 -8.58 2.89
C ARG A 70 -12.29 -7.29 3.72
N GLY A 71 -11.12 -7.07 4.31
CA GLY A 71 -10.91 -6.04 5.34
C GLY A 71 -11.78 -6.25 6.58
N GLY A 72 -11.82 -5.21 7.42
CA GLY A 72 -12.59 -5.14 8.65
C GLY A 72 -13.47 -3.89 8.74
N ARG A 73 -13.96 -3.60 9.94
CA ARG A 73 -14.74 -2.36 10.21
C ARG A 73 -13.82 -1.14 10.24
N LEU A 74 -12.64 -1.30 10.82
CA LEU A 74 -11.58 -0.30 10.87
C LEU A 74 -10.39 -0.80 10.05
N ASN A 75 -10.02 -0.08 9.00
CA ASN A 75 -8.91 -0.47 8.11
C ASN A 75 -7.83 0.60 8.12
N CYS A 76 -6.57 0.17 8.19
CA CYS A 76 -5.39 0.96 7.93
C CYS A 76 -4.54 0.26 6.86
N LEU A 77 -3.91 1.03 5.97
CA LEU A 77 -3.05 0.52 4.93
C LEU A 77 -1.63 1.04 5.12
N LEU A 78 -0.67 0.14 5.22
CA LEU A 78 0.74 0.47 5.32
C LEU A 78 1.44 0.17 3.99
N VAL A 79 2.20 1.15 3.49
CA VAL A 79 3.09 0.98 2.34
C VAL A 79 4.53 0.93 2.87
N PRO A 80 5.09 -0.26 3.12
CA PRO A 80 6.46 -0.39 3.59
C PRO A 80 7.45 0.17 2.55
N ALA A 81 8.57 0.70 3.04
CA ALA A 81 9.71 1.06 2.22
C ALA A 81 10.59 -0.19 1.98
N ALA A 82 11.91 -0.06 2.12
CA ALA A 82 12.76 -1.24 2.23
C ALA A 82 12.48 -1.94 3.58
N VAL A 83 12.30 -3.25 3.56
CA VAL A 83 12.05 -4.09 4.73
C VAL A 83 13.16 -5.10 4.88
N GLU A 84 13.73 -5.21 6.08
CA GLU A 84 14.90 -6.05 6.34
C GLU A 84 14.79 -6.72 7.73
N GLY A 85 15.55 -7.81 7.90
CA GLY A 85 15.66 -8.51 9.18
C GLY A 85 14.31 -8.93 9.76
N VAL A 86 14.00 -8.41 10.95
CA VAL A 86 12.80 -8.78 11.71
C VAL A 86 11.50 -8.30 11.06
N GLU A 87 11.53 -7.19 10.32
CA GLU A 87 10.35 -6.66 9.63
C GLU A 87 9.94 -7.57 8.48
N ALA A 88 10.91 -8.05 7.71
CA ALA A 88 10.67 -8.98 6.62
C ALA A 88 10.05 -10.30 7.12
N ALA A 89 10.56 -10.82 8.25
CA ALA A 89 10.00 -12.01 8.88
C ALA A 89 8.56 -11.77 9.38
N ALA A 90 8.26 -10.60 9.95
CA ALA A 90 6.91 -10.27 10.39
C ALA A 90 5.92 -10.18 9.22
N ILE A 91 6.28 -9.46 8.16
CA ILE A 91 5.46 -9.27 6.96
C ILE A 91 5.18 -10.58 6.23
N ALA A 92 6.18 -11.47 6.16
CA ALA A 92 6.04 -12.79 5.56
C ALA A 92 4.98 -13.66 6.26
N ARG A 93 4.82 -13.54 7.59
CA ARG A 93 3.79 -14.29 8.34
C ARG A 93 2.35 -13.88 7.99
N TRP A 94 2.17 -12.69 7.40
CA TRP A 94 0.87 -12.16 7.02
C TRP A 94 0.55 -12.36 5.54
N GLN A 95 1.42 -13.05 4.79
CA GLN A 95 1.07 -13.51 3.45
C GLN A 95 0.04 -14.64 3.54
N ARG A 96 -0.95 -14.64 2.64
CA ARG A 96 -1.81 -15.82 2.52
C ARG A 96 -1.00 -16.97 1.92
N VAL A 97 -1.14 -18.14 2.53
CA VAL A 97 -0.67 -19.43 1.99
C VAL A 97 -1.55 -19.85 0.82
#